data_AF-A0A946VAZ9-F1
#
_entry.id   AF-A0A946VAZ9-F1
#
_cell.length_a   1.000
_cell.length_b   1.000
_cell.length_c   1.000
_cell.angle_alpha   90.00
_cell.angle_beta   90.00
_cell.angle_gamma   90.00
#
_symmetry.space_group_name_H-M   'P 1'
#
loop_
_entity.id
_entity.type
_entity.pdbx_description
1 polymer ?
#
loop_
_entity_poly.entity_id
_entity_poly.type
_entity_poly.pdbx_seq_one_letter_code
_entity_poly.pdbx_strand_id
1 'polypeptide(L)'
;MPTWTILGGGYQSYLKGDYSAAYEEWLPLAELGDAEAQYNLGVMYDEGAGRERDLGKAAEWYGMAAEQGFVDAQTNLGIMYMSGQGVPRDKARAQHWL
;
A
#
# COMPACT_ATOMS: atom_id res chain seq x y z
N MET A 1 3.36 28.98 6.21
CA MET A 1 1.97 28.51 6.35
C MET A 1 1.86 27.27 5.46
N PRO A 2 1.53 26.09 5.99
CA PRO A 2 1.50 24.89 5.17
C PRO A 2 0.29 25.01 4.24
N THR A 3 0.55 25.07 2.94
CA THR A 3 -0.46 25.01 1.92
C THR A 3 -0.97 23.59 1.89
N TRP A 4 -2.27 23.43 2.17
CA TRP A 4 -3.04 22.25 1.83
C TRP A 4 -2.94 22.02 0.32
N THR A 5 -1.87 21.36 -0.12
CA THR A 5 -1.85 20.71 -1.42
C THR A 5 -2.96 19.67 -1.36
N ILE A 6 -3.96 19.90 -2.19
CA ILE A 6 -5.05 19.02 -2.57
C ILE A 6 -4.68 17.54 -2.34
N LEU A 7 -5.55 16.80 -1.64
CA LEU A 7 -5.50 15.37 -1.28
C LEU A 7 -5.36 14.41 -2.50
N GLY A 8 -4.42 14.67 -3.41
CA GLY A 8 -4.22 13.92 -4.65
C GLY A 8 -2.91 14.25 -5.35
N GLY A 9 -1.98 14.94 -4.69
CA GLY A 9 -0.65 15.21 -5.22
C GLY A 9 0.15 13.93 -5.40
N GLY A 10 0.06 13.01 -4.44
CA GLY A 10 0.82 11.77 -4.41
C GLY A 10 0.50 10.87 -5.61
N TYR A 11 -0.78 10.71 -5.93
CA TYR A 11 -1.20 9.95 -7.10
C TYR A 11 -0.73 10.58 -8.42
N GLN A 12 -0.80 11.92 -8.53
CA GLN A 12 -0.30 12.62 -9.72
C GLN A 12 1.22 12.52 -9.85
N SER A 13 1.95 12.59 -8.74
CA SER A 13 3.40 12.39 -8.70
C SER A 13 3.76 10.97 -9.13
N TYR A 14 3.03 9.96 -8.62
CA TYR A 14 3.19 8.55 -9.01
C TYR A 14 3.02 8.35 -10.52
N LEU A 15 1.95 8.88 -11.10
CA LEU A 15 1.67 8.77 -12.54
C LEU A 15 2.73 9.43 -13.42
N LYS A 16 3.44 10.43 -12.90
CA LYS A 16 4.54 11.11 -13.59
C LYS A 16 5.90 10.42 -13.37
N GLY A 17 5.96 9.36 -12.58
CA GLY A 17 7.19 8.69 -12.17
C GLY A 17 7.96 9.42 -11.08
N ASP A 18 7.40 10.46 -10.45
CA ASP A 18 7.96 11.12 -9.28
C ASP A 18 7.57 10.36 -8.02
N TYR A 19 8.14 9.17 -7.88
CA TYR A 19 7.88 8.28 -6.77
C TYR A 19 8.38 8.83 -5.44
N SER A 20 9.40 9.71 -5.44
CA SER A 20 9.89 10.33 -4.21
C SER A 20 8.83 11.25 -3.62
N ALA A 21 8.26 12.15 -4.45
CA ALA A 21 7.20 13.04 -4.00
C ALA A 21 5.94 12.27 -3.59
N ALA A 22 5.58 11.22 -4.31
CA ALA A 22 4.45 10.36 -3.93
C ALA A 22 4.66 9.72 -2.55
N TYR A 23 5.85 9.17 -2.30
CA TYR A 23 6.19 8.57 -1.01
C TYR A 23 6.19 9.58 0.14
N GLU A 24 6.77 10.77 -0.08
CA GLU A 24 6.83 11.83 0.93
C GLU A 24 5.43 12.35 1.32
N GLU A 25 4.48 12.33 0.39
CA GLU A 25 3.08 12.68 0.67
C GLU A 25 2.34 11.56 1.41
N TRP A 26 2.48 10.31 0.95
CA TRP A 26 1.72 9.19 1.51
C TRP A 26 2.25 8.68 2.85
N LEU A 27 3.57 8.72 3.11
CA LEU A 27 4.13 8.21 4.35
C LEU A 27 3.48 8.81 5.62
N PRO A 28 3.45 10.13 5.82
CA PRO A 28 2.86 10.70 7.03
C PRO A 28 1.36 10.42 7.14
N LEU A 29 0.62 10.33 6.03
CA LEU A 29 -0.80 10.00 6.02
C LEU A 29 -1.02 8.53 6.42
N ALA A 30 -0.22 7.63 5.87
CA ALA A 30 -0.28 6.20 6.17
C ALA A 30 0.07 5.93 7.65
N GLU A 31 1.07 6.65 8.19
CA GLU A 31 1.42 6.62 9.62
C GLU A 31 0.30 7.17 10.53
N LEU A 32 -0.56 8.05 10.01
CA LEU A 32 -1.76 8.54 10.69
C LEU A 32 -2.99 7.62 10.51
N GLY A 33 -2.84 6.51 9.79
CA GLY A 33 -3.91 5.53 9.60
C GLY A 33 -4.73 5.71 8.32
N ASP A 34 -4.35 6.61 7.41
CA ASP A 34 -5.08 6.76 6.14
C ASP A 34 -4.96 5.49 5.29
N ALA A 35 -6.08 4.78 5.09
CA ALA A 35 -6.10 3.48 4.44
C ALA A 35 -5.70 3.55 2.95
N GLU A 36 -6.01 4.65 2.26
CA GLU A 36 -5.62 4.85 0.86
C GLU A 36 -4.11 5.08 0.74
N ALA A 37 -3.53 5.90 1.62
CA ALA A 37 -2.09 6.10 1.68
C ALA A 37 -1.34 4.81 2.05
N GLN A 38 -1.86 4.04 3.01
CA GLN A 38 -1.32 2.71 3.34
C GLN A 38 -1.36 1.78 2.12
N TYR A 39 -2.51 1.69 1.43
CA TYR A 39 -2.61 0.90 0.20
C TYR A 39 -1.58 1.35 -0.85
N ASN A 40 -1.47 2.66 -1.09
CA ASN A 40 -0.54 3.21 -2.07
C ASN A 40 0.93 2.91 -1.72
N LEU A 41 1.32 3.00 -0.45
CA LEU A 41 2.66 2.55 -0.02
C LEU A 41 2.86 1.05 -0.22
N GLY A 42 1.82 0.24 0.00
CA GLY A 42 1.81 -1.18 -0.33
C GLY A 42 2.14 -1.43 -1.79
N VAL A 43 1.46 -0.72 -2.71
CA VAL A 43 1.71 -0.78 -4.16
C VAL A 43 3.14 -0.37 -4.49
N MET A 44 3.67 0.70 -3.88
CA MET A 44 5.04 1.14 -4.14
C MET A 44 6.08 0.05 -3.80
N TYR A 45 5.91 -0.64 -2.68
CA TYR A 45 6.80 -1.73 -2.29
C TYR A 45 6.58 -3.00 -3.13
N ASP A 46 5.36 -3.27 -3.59
CA ASP A 46 5.03 -4.41 -4.47
C ASP A 46 5.63 -4.25 -5.87
N GLU A 47 5.53 -3.05 -6.44
CA GLU A 47 6.05 -2.75 -7.78
C GLU A 47 7.55 -2.39 -7.78
N GLY A 48 8.11 -2.01 -6.62
CA GLY A 48 9.45 -1.42 -6.56
C GLY A 48 9.50 -0.01 -7.15
N ALA A 49 8.41 0.75 -7.00
CA ALA A 49 8.28 2.09 -7.54
C ALA A 49 9.00 3.11 -6.63
N GLY A 50 10.14 3.64 -7.10
CA GLY A 50 10.94 4.62 -6.35
C GLY A 50 11.67 4.07 -5.11
N ARG A 51 11.47 2.80 -4.79
CA ARG A 51 12.13 2.05 -3.71
C ARG A 51 12.42 0.62 -4.15
N GLU A 52 13.31 -0.05 -3.45
CA GLU A 52 13.54 -1.49 -3.68
C GLU A 52 12.24 -2.27 -3.43
N ARG A 53 11.93 -3.20 -4.33
CA ARG A 53 10.76 -4.06 -4.21
C ARG A 53 10.86 -4.93 -2.96
N ASP A 54 9.86 -4.85 -2.09
CA ASP A 54 9.79 -5.58 -0.83
C ASP A 54 8.35 -6.05 -0.58
N LEU A 55 8.08 -7.30 -0.96
CA LEU A 55 6.76 -7.91 -0.83
C LEU A 55 6.36 -8.12 0.65
N GLY A 56 7.32 -8.19 1.58
CA GLY A 56 7.01 -8.27 3.01
C GLY A 56 6.40 -6.96 3.50
N LYS A 57 7.06 -5.84 3.19
CA LYS A 57 6.53 -4.50 3.50
C LYS A 57 5.24 -4.19 2.77
N ALA A 58 5.10 -4.64 1.51
CA ALA A 58 3.85 -4.48 0.79
C ALA A 58 2.69 -5.15 1.55
N ALA A 59 2.89 -6.38 2.04
CA ALA A 59 1.89 -7.08 2.84
C ALA A 59 1.58 -6.40 4.17
N GLU A 60 2.57 -5.80 4.83
CA GLU A 60 2.36 -5.02 6.06
C GLU A 60 1.44 -3.81 5.81
N TRP A 61 1.73 -3.03 4.76
CA TRP A 61 0.94 -1.87 4.37
C TRP A 61 -0.47 -2.25 3.89
N TYR A 62 -0.59 -3.27 3.04
CA TYR A 62 -1.89 -3.81 2.66
C TYR A 62 -2.67 -4.34 3.86
N GLY A 63 -2.00 -4.98 4.82
CA GLY A 63 -2.62 -5.43 6.09
C GLY A 63 -3.30 -4.30 6.84
N MET A 64 -2.59 -3.19 7.06
CA MET A 64 -3.14 -2.03 7.76
C MET A 64 -4.35 -1.42 7.01
N ALA A 65 -4.30 -1.34 5.68
CA ALA A 65 -5.44 -0.84 4.90
C ALA A 65 -6.61 -1.84 4.86
N ALA A 66 -6.31 -3.15 4.78
CA ALA A 66 -7.29 -4.23 4.73
C ALA A 66 -8.10 -4.34 6.03
N GLU A 67 -7.46 -4.15 7.19
CA GLU A 67 -8.09 -4.08 8.50
C GLU A 67 -9.12 -2.95 8.61
N GLN A 68 -8.97 -1.90 7.79
CA GLN A 68 -9.89 -0.77 7.71
C GLN A 68 -11.00 -0.97 6.66
N GLY A 69 -11.03 -2.11 5.97
CA GLY A 69 -12.03 -2.41 4.94
C GLY A 69 -11.67 -1.93 3.53
N PHE A 70 -10.42 -1.56 3.27
CA PHE A 70 -9.99 -1.15 1.92
C PHE A 70 -9.93 -2.36 0.99
N VAL A 71 -10.93 -2.48 0.10
CA VAL A 71 -11.21 -3.71 -0.68
C VAL A 71 -10.03 -4.13 -1.56
N ASP A 72 -9.33 -3.19 -2.19
CA ASP A 72 -8.17 -3.53 -3.03
C ASP A 72 -7.00 -4.08 -2.20
N ALA A 73 -6.81 -3.56 -0.99
CA ALA A 73 -5.80 -4.05 -0.05
C ALA A 73 -6.15 -5.45 0.46
N GLN A 74 -7.44 -5.71 0.76
CA GLN A 74 -7.94 -7.04 1.13
C GLN A 74 -7.68 -8.03 -0.01
N THR A 75 -8.03 -7.67 -1.23
CA THR A 75 -7.82 -8.51 -2.42
C THR A 75 -6.35 -8.83 -2.63
N ASN A 76 -5.47 -7.82 -2.59
CA ASN A 76 -4.02 -8.01 -2.76
C ASN A 76 -3.45 -8.89 -1.66
N LEU A 77 -3.80 -8.64 -0.39
CA LEU A 77 -3.33 -9.43 0.74
C LEU A 77 -3.83 -10.88 0.67
N GLY A 78 -5.08 -11.09 0.24
CA GLY A 78 -5.65 -12.41 0.00
C GLY A 78 -4.88 -13.19 -1.08
N ILE A 79 -4.52 -12.54 -2.19
CA ILE A 79 -3.69 -13.11 -3.25
C ILE A 79 -2.28 -13.44 -2.73
N MET A 80 -1.67 -12.56 -1.94
CA MET A 80 -0.35 -12.78 -1.34
C MET A 80 -0.34 -14.01 -0.41
N TYR A 81 -1.38 -14.18 0.42
CA TYR A 81 -1.54 -15.39 1.25
C TYR A 81 -1.82 -16.63 0.41
N MET A 82 -2.53 -16.51 -0.71
CA MET A 82 -2.80 -17.62 -1.62
C MET A 82 -1.52 -18.09 -2.35
N SER A 83 -0.68 -17.16 -2.80
CA SER A 83 0.54 -17.44 -3.56
C SER A 83 1.77 -17.71 -2.68
N GLY A 84 1.77 -17.20 -1.44
CA GLY A 84 2.94 -17.23 -0.56
C GLY A 84 4.00 -16.19 -0.93
N GLN A 85 3.60 -15.08 -1.55
CA GLN A 85 4.49 -13.99 -1.94
C GLN A 85 4.48 -12.90 -0.86
N GLY A 86 5.66 -12.54 -0.34
CA GLY A 86 5.78 -11.55 0.74
C GLY A 86 5.33 -12.06 2.12
N VAL A 87 4.42 -13.03 2.16
CA VAL A 87 3.92 -13.71 3.36
C VAL A 87 3.94 -15.23 3.20
N PRO A 88 4.02 -16.02 4.29
CA PRO A 88 3.83 -17.45 4.21
C PRO A 88 2.46 -17.81 3.63
N ARG A 89 2.42 -18.80 2.74
CA ARG A 89 1.17 -19.26 2.14
C ARG A 89 0.19 -19.75 3.21
N ASP A 90 -1.01 -19.17 3.24
CA ASP A 90 -2.06 -19.50 4.21
C ASP A 90 -3.44 -19.40 3.55
N LYS A 91 -4.09 -20.54 3.33
CA LYS A 91 -5.40 -20.59 2.68
C LYS A 91 -6.53 -20.00 3.52
N ALA A 92 -6.43 -20.10 4.85
CA ALA A 92 -7.46 -19.58 5.74
C ALA A 92 -7.41 -18.05 5.76
N ARG A 93 -6.21 -17.47 5.84
CA ARG A 93 -6.02 -16.03 5.70
C ARG A 93 -6.37 -15.53 4.30
N ALA A 94 -6.03 -16.28 3.25
CA ALA A 94 -6.46 -15.93 1.90
C ALA A 94 -8.00 -15.83 1.79
N GLN A 95 -8.72 -16.85 2.29
CA GLN A 95 -10.19 -16.84 2.30
C GLN A 95 -10.79 -15.76 3.23
N HIS A 96 -10.07 -15.34 4.27
CA HIS A 96 -10.54 -14.26 5.13
C HIS A 96 -10.60 -12.91 4.40
N TRP A 97 -9.67 -12.68 3.47
CA TRP A 97 -9.52 -11.42 2.76
C TRP A 97 -10.11 -11.39 1.34
N LEU A 98 -10.49 -12.55 0.79
CA LEU A 98 -11.16 -12.71 -0.52
C LEU A 98 -12.66 -12.96 -0.36
#